data_AF-A0A7S0ZDN6-F1
#
_entry.id   AF-A0A7S0ZDN6-F1
#
_cell.length_a   1.000
_cell.length_b   1.000
_cell.length_c   1.000
_cell.angle_alpha   90.00
_cell.angle_beta   90.00
_cell.angle_gamma   90.00
#
_symmetry.space_group_name_H-M   'P 1'
#
loop_
_entity.id
_entity.type
_entity.pdbx_description
1 polymer ?
#
loop_
_entity_poly.entity_id
_entity_poly.type
_entity_poly.pdbx_seq_one_letter_code
_entity_poly.pdbx_strand_id
1 'polypeptide(L)'
;VGFVLSGIALVAGLLMTGLLSSDVADLYPRIPMSLFNSSLLLATCAKTLLPQQLLQQATISVHPLVVVGYTGFLINALNMIPFGRLDGGRIVKSIVGRTTANTIGGFALLIQGFSSVFGDNNLLLIWGLIAIFLRRESEVPCLDEVTEPNEVRNAFGFVLLLLMLFTLFPLPTGTGA
;
A
#
# COMPACT_ATOMS: atom_id res chain seq x y z
N VAL A 1 -9.10 10.16 1.21
CA VAL A 1 -8.32 11.31 0.66
C VAL A 1 -6.85 10.94 0.43
N GLY A 2 -6.15 10.38 1.42
CA GLY A 2 -4.72 10.02 1.30
C GLY A 2 -4.37 9.13 0.09
N PHE A 3 -5.13 8.05 -0.15
CA PHE A 3 -4.93 7.19 -1.32
C PHE A 3 -5.14 7.91 -2.66
N VAL A 4 -6.14 8.79 -2.74
CA VAL A 4 -6.47 9.50 -3.98
C VAL A 4 -5.35 10.48 -4.33
N LEU A 5 -4.90 11.29 -3.36
CA LEU A 5 -3.81 12.24 -3.58
C LEU A 5 -2.50 11.53 -3.92
N SER A 6 -2.17 10.48 -3.18
CA SER A 6 -0.99 9.65 -3.43
C SER A 6 -1.04 9.01 -4.83
N GLY A 7 -2.22 8.52 -5.24
CA GLY A 7 -2.44 7.94 -6.56
C GLY A 7 -2.30 8.97 -7.68
N ILE A 8 -2.85 10.17 -7.52
CA ILE A 8 -2.69 11.27 -8.49
C ILE A 8 -1.20 11.64 -8.62
N ALA A 9 -0.49 11.80 -7.51
CA ALA A 9 0.94 12.09 -7.52
C ALA A 9 1.75 10.98 -8.21
N LEU A 10 1.43 9.72 -7.93
CA LEU A 10 2.08 8.57 -8.56
C LEU A 10 1.87 8.57 -10.08
N VAL A 11 0.62 8.69 -10.54
CA VAL A 11 0.27 8.69 -11.97
C VAL A 11 0.89 9.87 -12.69
N ALA A 12 0.77 11.08 -12.13
CA ALA A 12 1.39 12.28 -12.69
C ALA A 12 2.92 12.13 -12.78
N GLY A 13 3.55 11.56 -11.74
CA GLY A 13 4.98 11.31 -11.72
C GLY A 13 5.42 10.30 -12.79
N LEU A 14 4.66 9.22 -12.99
CA LEU A 14 4.95 8.21 -14.01
C LEU A 14 4.78 8.77 -15.43
N LEU A 15 3.73 9.56 -15.66
CA LEU A 15 3.51 10.23 -16.95
C LEU A 15 4.63 11.23 -17.25
N MET A 16 5.02 12.04 -16.26
CA MET A 16 6.18 12.95 -16.40
C MET A 16 7.48 12.19 -16.65
N THR A 17 7.62 11.00 -16.06
CA THR A 17 8.79 10.14 -16.27
C THR A 17 8.84 9.63 -17.71
N GLY A 18 7.69 9.27 -18.30
CA GLY A 18 7.62 8.84 -19.70
C GLY A 18 7.94 9.94 -20.73
N LEU A 19 7.86 11.21 -20.32
CA LEU A 19 8.13 12.39 -21.17
C LEU A 19 9.52 12.99 -20.95
N LEU A 20 10.37 12.35 -20.13
CA LEU A 20 11.72 12.85 -19.83
C LEU A 20 12.64 12.82 -21.05
N SER A 21 13.32 13.95 -21.29
CA SER A 21 14.47 14.01 -22.20
C SER A 21 15.72 13.46 -21.51
N SER A 22 16.63 12.87 -22.29
CA SER A 22 17.87 12.22 -21.79
C SER A 22 18.72 13.13 -20.90
N ASP A 23 18.74 14.44 -21.18
CA ASP A 23 19.61 15.39 -20.48
C ASP A 23 19.12 15.69 -19.04
N VAL A 24 17.81 15.58 -18.80
CA VAL A 24 17.20 15.83 -17.47
C VAL A 24 17.11 14.55 -16.65
N ALA A 25 17.19 13.38 -17.29
CA ALA A 25 17.12 12.08 -16.63
C ALA A 25 18.28 11.83 -15.66
N ASP A 26 19.44 12.48 -15.86
CA ASP A 26 20.60 12.35 -14.98
C ASP A 26 20.49 13.18 -13.69
N LEU A 27 19.63 14.19 -13.64
CA LEU A 27 19.34 14.95 -12.42
C LEU A 27 18.39 14.23 -11.47
N TYR A 28 17.72 13.17 -11.92
CA TYR A 28 16.65 12.51 -11.19
C TYR A 28 17.12 11.28 -10.43
N PRO A 29 16.42 10.92 -9.34
CA PRO A 29 16.75 9.74 -8.56
C PRO A 29 16.60 8.47 -9.41
N ARG A 30 17.68 7.67 -9.45
CA ARG A 30 17.68 6.35 -10.09
C ARG A 30 17.19 5.31 -9.09
N ILE A 31 16.14 4.59 -9.48
CA ILE A 31 15.48 3.58 -8.64
C ILE A 31 15.60 2.22 -9.31
N PRO A 32 15.96 1.16 -8.57
CA PRO A 32 16.02 -0.19 -9.12
C PRO A 32 14.62 -0.70 -9.49
N MET A 33 14.52 -1.43 -10.59
CA MET A 33 13.25 -2.00 -11.05
C MET A 33 12.66 -3.05 -10.11
N SER A 34 13.48 -3.63 -9.23
CA SER A 34 13.01 -4.50 -8.14
C SER A 34 12.04 -3.79 -7.20
N LEU A 35 12.18 -2.48 -7.00
CA LEU A 35 11.27 -1.70 -6.16
C LEU A 35 9.87 -1.59 -6.78
N PHE A 36 9.78 -1.47 -8.11
CA PHE A 36 8.49 -1.47 -8.80
C PHE A 36 7.77 -2.82 -8.67
N ASN A 37 8.53 -3.92 -8.68
CA ASN A 37 8.00 -5.27 -8.49
C ASN A 37 7.63 -5.61 -7.04
N SER A 38 8.02 -4.77 -6.06
CA SER A 38 7.67 -4.96 -4.65
C SER A 38 6.19 -4.74 -4.34
N SER A 39 5.45 -4.14 -5.28
CA SER A 39 4.02 -3.88 -5.15
C SER A 39 3.31 -4.17 -6.47
N LEU A 40 2.24 -4.98 -6.42
CA LEU A 40 1.46 -5.33 -7.60
C LEU A 40 0.83 -4.09 -8.26
N LEU A 41 0.35 -3.16 -7.46
CA LEU A 41 -0.21 -1.90 -7.96
C LEU A 41 0.87 -1.03 -8.64
N LEU A 42 2.03 -0.88 -8.01
CA LEU A 42 3.11 -0.07 -8.59
C LEU A 42 3.62 -0.70 -9.90
N ALA A 43 3.81 -2.02 -9.92
CA ALA A 43 4.24 -2.75 -11.10
C ALA A 43 3.23 -2.61 -12.25
N THR A 44 1.93 -2.73 -11.99
CA THR A 44 0.88 -2.60 -13.01
C THR A 44 0.77 -1.17 -13.53
N CYS A 45 0.85 -0.15 -12.66
CA CYS A 45 0.90 1.26 -13.08
C CYS A 45 2.15 1.56 -13.91
N ALA A 46 3.32 1.06 -13.51
CA ALA A 46 4.56 1.25 -14.25
C ALA A 46 4.51 0.59 -15.64
N LYS A 47 4.04 -0.66 -15.73
CA LYS A 47 3.90 -1.38 -17.01
C LYS A 47 2.93 -0.72 -17.99
N THR A 48 1.91 -0.02 -17.49
CA THR A 48 0.87 0.61 -18.32
C THR A 48 1.24 2.03 -18.74
N LEU A 49 1.94 2.78 -17.89
CA LEU A 49 2.24 4.20 -18.12
C LEU A 49 3.65 4.46 -18.66
N LEU A 50 4.63 3.59 -18.37
CA LEU A 50 6.01 3.78 -18.83
C LEU A 50 6.26 3.12 -20.20
N PRO A 51 7.11 3.73 -21.05
CA PRO A 51 7.60 3.10 -22.27
C PRO A 51 8.32 1.77 -22.00
N GLN A 52 8.12 0.77 -22.88
CA GLN A 52 8.72 -0.57 -22.74
C GLN A 52 10.25 -0.56 -22.66
N GLN A 53 10.90 0.42 -23.28
CA GLN A 53 12.37 0.56 -23.27
C GLN A 53 12.91 0.81 -21.86
N LEU A 54 12.17 1.53 -21.02
CA LEU A 54 12.56 1.80 -19.64
C LEU A 54 12.37 0.56 -18.76
N LEU A 55 11.33 -0.23 -19.03
CA LEU A 55 11.00 -1.42 -18.24
C LEU A 55 12.06 -2.52 -18.31
N GLN A 56 12.90 -2.54 -19.35
CA GLN A 56 13.99 -3.52 -19.50
C GLN A 56 15.29 -3.10 -18.78
N GLN A 57 15.36 -1.87 -18.25
CA GLN A 57 16.54 -1.38 -17.54
C GLN A 57 16.56 -1.89 -16.10
N ALA A 58 17.74 -2.20 -15.56
CA ALA A 58 17.88 -2.59 -14.15
C ALA A 58 17.53 -1.44 -13.19
N THR A 59 17.77 -0.20 -13.63
CA THR A 59 17.49 1.04 -12.88
C THR A 59 16.86 2.06 -13.82
N ILE A 60 15.82 2.74 -13.36
CA ILE A 60 15.15 3.81 -14.12
C ILE A 60 15.29 5.13 -13.33
N SER A 61 15.65 6.21 -14.03
CA SER A 61 15.52 7.57 -13.50
C SER A 61 14.06 7.98 -13.49
N VAL A 62 13.50 8.31 -12.32
CA VAL A 62 12.09 8.66 -12.19
C VAL A 62 11.89 10.06 -11.63
N HIS A 63 10.79 10.69 -12.01
CA HIS A 63 10.41 11.98 -11.44
C HIS A 63 10.22 11.83 -9.90
N PRO A 64 10.73 12.75 -9.06
CA PRO A 64 10.62 12.66 -7.59
C PRO A 64 9.18 12.48 -7.08
N LEU A 65 8.20 12.96 -7.85
CA LEU A 65 6.77 12.78 -7.57
C LEU A 65 6.34 11.29 -7.52
N VAL A 66 7.01 10.40 -8.27
CA VAL A 66 6.78 8.95 -8.21
C VAL A 66 7.12 8.42 -6.82
N VAL A 67 8.25 8.85 -6.25
CA VAL A 67 8.69 8.46 -4.90
C VAL A 67 7.69 8.95 -3.87
N VAL A 68 7.33 10.23 -3.92
CA VAL A 68 6.36 10.82 -2.99
C VAL A 68 4.99 10.13 -3.10
N GLY A 69 4.52 9.90 -4.32
CA GLY A 69 3.25 9.21 -4.60
C GLY A 69 3.26 7.79 -4.05
N TYR A 70 4.30 7.00 -4.34
CA TYR A 70 4.40 5.63 -3.86
C TYR A 70 4.55 5.55 -2.34
N THR A 71 5.40 6.38 -1.73
CA THR A 71 5.57 6.41 -0.27
C THR A 71 4.26 6.79 0.42
N GLY A 72 3.53 7.78 -0.09
CA GLY A 72 2.20 8.13 0.42
C GLY A 72 1.23 6.96 0.30
N PHE A 73 1.23 6.27 -0.84
CA PHE A 73 0.37 5.11 -1.07
C PHE A 73 0.69 3.97 -0.10
N LEU A 74 1.98 3.69 0.11
CA LEU A 74 2.47 2.68 1.03
C LEU A 74 2.07 3.00 2.47
N ILE A 75 2.25 4.23 2.94
CA ILE A 75 1.84 4.63 4.31
C ILE A 75 0.33 4.47 4.49
N ASN A 76 -0.48 4.86 3.49
CA ASN A 76 -1.92 4.67 3.56
C ASN A 76 -2.31 3.19 3.57
N ALA A 77 -1.64 2.35 2.77
CA ALA A 77 -1.86 0.90 2.77
C ALA A 77 -1.49 0.27 4.12
N LEU A 78 -0.36 0.65 4.69
CA LEU A 78 0.07 0.22 6.03
C LEU A 78 -0.91 0.66 7.13
N ASN A 79 -1.58 1.81 6.99
CA ASN A 79 -2.65 2.26 7.89
C ASN A 79 -4.00 1.54 7.66
N MET A 80 -4.16 0.81 6.55
CA MET A 80 -5.34 -0.01 6.26
C MET A 80 -5.22 -1.46 6.70
N ILE A 81 -4.10 -1.85 7.30
CA ILE A 81 -3.97 -3.16 7.94
C ILE A 81 -5.07 -3.26 9.03
N PRO A 82 -5.85 -4.35 9.07
CA PRO A 82 -7.05 -4.44 9.88
C PRO A 82 -6.74 -4.70 11.37
N PHE A 83 -5.95 -3.84 12.01
CA PHE A 83 -5.44 -4.04 13.37
C PHE A 83 -5.62 -2.80 14.27
N GLY A 84 -6.01 -3.01 15.53
CA GLY A 84 -5.97 -1.96 16.57
C GLY A 84 -6.83 -0.73 16.25
N ARG A 85 -6.23 0.46 16.44
CA ARG A 85 -6.79 1.79 16.07
C ARG A 85 -6.41 2.27 14.67
N LEU A 86 -5.88 1.37 13.83
CA LEU A 86 -5.65 1.69 12.43
C LEU A 86 -6.98 1.96 11.73
N ASP A 87 -6.93 2.74 10.65
CA ASP A 87 -8.12 3.02 9.85
C ASP A 87 -8.73 1.72 9.28
N GLY A 88 -7.87 0.75 8.91
CA GLY A 88 -8.33 -0.60 8.54
C GLY A 88 -9.01 -1.35 9.68
N GLY A 89 -8.53 -1.19 10.92
CA GLY A 89 -9.14 -1.77 12.12
C GLY A 89 -10.53 -1.20 12.40
N ARG A 90 -10.70 0.12 12.20
CA ARG A 90 -12.00 0.82 12.31
C ARG A 90 -13.00 0.32 11.27
N ILE A 91 -12.55 0.24 10.02
CA ILE A 91 -13.37 -0.23 8.90
C ILE A 91 -13.86 -1.64 9.18
N VAL A 92 -12.96 -2.58 9.52
CA VAL A 92 -13.36 -3.97 9.78
C VAL A 92 -14.26 -4.06 11.01
N LYS A 93 -13.99 -3.32 12.09
CA LYS A 93 -14.89 -3.27 13.27
C LYS A 93 -16.30 -2.80 12.92
N SER A 94 -16.43 -1.79 12.06
CA SER A 94 -17.75 -1.29 11.64
C SER A 94 -18.54 -2.29 10.79
N ILE A 95 -17.85 -3.20 10.07
CA ILE A 95 -18.50 -4.14 9.15
C ILE A 95 -18.87 -5.46 9.84
N VAL A 96 -17.95 -6.04 10.60
CA VAL A 96 -18.12 -7.40 11.17
C VAL A 96 -18.25 -7.43 12.69
N GLY A 97 -18.27 -6.26 13.33
CA GLY A 97 -18.32 -6.12 14.78
C GLY A 97 -16.98 -6.36 15.48
N ARG A 98 -16.94 -6.00 16.77
CA ARG A 98 -15.71 -5.87 17.56
C ARG A 98 -14.96 -7.18 17.80
N THR A 99 -15.68 -8.26 18.12
CA THR A 99 -15.08 -9.56 18.42
C THR A 99 -14.41 -10.15 17.19
N THR A 100 -15.12 -10.20 16.07
CA THR A 100 -14.61 -10.71 14.79
C THR A 100 -13.45 -9.86 14.28
N ALA A 101 -13.56 -8.54 14.37
CA ALA A 101 -12.50 -7.64 13.92
C ALA A 101 -11.20 -7.77 14.73
N ASN A 102 -11.29 -7.99 16.04
CA ASN A 102 -10.10 -8.25 16.86
C ASN A 102 -9.41 -9.56 16.47
N THR A 103 -10.19 -10.60 16.16
CA THR A 103 -9.66 -11.87 15.66
C THR A 103 -8.99 -11.67 14.29
N ILE A 104 -9.63 -10.97 13.35
CA ILE A 104 -9.06 -10.64 12.04
C ILE A 104 -7.75 -9.85 12.18
N GLY A 105 -7.70 -8.87 13.08
CA GLY A 105 -6.49 -8.10 13.33
C GLY A 105 -5.36 -8.91 13.95
N GLY A 106 -5.68 -9.86 14.82
CA GLY A 106 -4.72 -10.83 15.33
C GLY A 106 -4.11 -11.68 14.20
N PHE A 107 -4.95 -12.22 13.32
CA PHE A 107 -4.49 -12.97 12.15
C PHE A 107 -3.68 -12.11 11.18
N ALA A 108 -4.10 -10.87 10.91
CA ALA A 108 -3.37 -9.96 10.05
C ALA A 108 -1.96 -9.65 10.57
N LEU A 109 -1.81 -9.45 11.88
CA LEU A 109 -0.49 -9.28 12.49
C LEU A 109 0.36 -10.55 12.43
N LEU A 110 -0.25 -11.73 12.63
CA LEU A 110 0.48 -12.99 12.52
C LEU A 110 0.99 -13.21 11.09
N ILE A 111 0.13 -12.99 10.09
CA ILE A 111 0.50 -13.08 8.66
C ILE A 111 1.58 -12.06 8.33
N GLN A 112 1.45 -10.82 8.81
CA GLN A 112 2.44 -9.78 8.60
C GLN A 112 3.78 -10.14 9.27
N GLY A 113 3.77 -10.63 10.51
CA GLY A 113 4.97 -11.06 11.22
C GLY A 113 5.65 -12.22 10.52
N PHE A 114 4.88 -13.21 10.05
CA PHE A 114 5.40 -14.33 9.28
C PHE A 114 5.99 -13.86 7.94
N SER A 115 5.24 -13.08 7.16
CA SER A 115 5.70 -12.50 5.90
C SER A 115 6.96 -11.66 6.07
N SER A 116 7.09 -10.97 7.20
CA SER A 116 8.26 -10.17 7.50
C SER A 116 9.50 -10.99 7.85
N VAL A 117 9.35 -12.10 8.57
CA VAL A 117 10.47 -12.96 8.97
C VAL A 117 10.95 -13.82 7.79
N PHE A 118 10.02 -14.27 6.94
CA PHE A 118 10.32 -15.19 5.84
C PHE A 118 10.47 -14.51 4.47
N GLY A 119 10.02 -13.26 4.32
CA GLY A 119 9.87 -12.60 3.01
C GLY A 119 10.80 -11.42 2.76
N ASP A 120 11.92 -11.27 3.46
CA ASP A 120 12.91 -10.18 3.31
C ASP A 120 12.34 -8.74 3.37
N ASN A 121 11.11 -8.57 3.86
CA ASN A 121 10.42 -7.30 3.92
C ASN A 121 10.59 -6.64 5.29
N ASN A 122 11.79 -6.10 5.58
CA ASN A 122 12.09 -5.41 6.85
C ASN A 122 11.13 -4.25 7.18
N LEU A 123 10.53 -3.64 6.16
CA LEU A 123 9.59 -2.53 6.31
C LEU A 123 8.28 -2.98 7.01
N LEU A 124 7.79 -4.18 6.69
CA LEU A 124 6.63 -4.78 7.35
C LEU A 124 6.94 -5.16 8.80
N LEU A 125 8.20 -5.54 9.09
CA LEU A 125 8.66 -5.84 10.45
C LEU A 125 8.53 -4.61 11.34
N ILE A 126 9.19 -3.54 10.92
CA ILE A 126 9.29 -2.29 11.68
C ILE A 126 7.89 -1.71 11.88
N TRP A 127 7.07 -1.70 10.82
CA TRP A 127 5.70 -1.22 10.93
C TRP A 127 4.84 -2.09 11.86
N GLY A 128 4.99 -3.42 11.81
CA GLY A 128 4.28 -4.35 12.68
C GLY A 128 4.62 -4.14 14.15
N LEU A 129 5.91 -3.95 14.47
CA LEU A 129 6.35 -3.60 15.81
C LEU A 129 5.74 -2.27 16.27
N ILE A 130 5.81 -1.21 15.45
CA ILE A 130 5.21 0.08 15.77
C ILE A 130 3.70 -0.07 16.03
N ALA A 131 2.99 -0.83 15.20
CA ALA A 131 1.56 -1.06 15.37
C ALA A 131 1.26 -1.78 16.70
N ILE A 132 2.03 -2.81 17.05
CA ILE A 132 1.85 -3.58 18.29
C ILE A 132 2.13 -2.72 19.54
N PHE A 133 3.17 -1.88 19.51
CA PHE A 133 3.55 -1.08 20.69
C PHE A 133 2.71 0.19 20.85
N LEU A 134 2.39 0.90 19.76
CA LEU A 134 1.74 2.21 19.82
C LEU A 134 0.22 2.16 19.59
N ARG A 135 -0.32 1.10 18.95
CA ARG A 135 -1.71 1.10 18.44
C ARG A 135 -2.54 -0.10 18.88
N ARG A 136 -2.06 -0.89 19.84
CA ARG A 136 -2.74 -2.09 20.37
C ARG A 136 -3.97 -1.81 21.22
N GLU A 137 -4.15 -0.58 21.72
CA GLU A 137 -5.34 -0.25 22.51
C GLU A 137 -6.61 -0.44 21.69
N SER A 138 -7.61 -1.06 22.31
CA SER A 138 -8.92 -1.13 21.68
C SER A 138 -9.50 0.27 21.52
N GLU A 139 -10.22 0.47 20.43
CA GLU A 139 -10.85 1.73 20.14
C GLU A 139 -12.04 1.98 21.08
N VAL A 140 -12.32 3.25 21.37
CA VAL A 140 -13.54 3.65 22.08
C VAL A 140 -14.75 3.11 21.29
N PRO A 141 -15.82 2.60 21.93
CA PRO A 141 -16.96 2.04 21.22
C PRO A 141 -17.48 3.03 20.15
N CYS A 142 -17.45 2.61 18.88
CA CYS A 142 -17.93 3.45 17.79
C CYS A 142 -19.46 3.40 17.73
N LEU A 143 -20.09 4.51 17.32
CA LEU A 143 -21.54 4.55 17.09
C LEU A 143 -21.98 3.50 16.05
N ASP A 144 -21.11 3.25 15.06
CA ASP A 144 -21.31 2.23 14.02
C ASP A 144 -21.23 0.77 14.56
N GLU A 145 -20.90 0.55 15.85
CA GLU A 145 -21.06 -0.76 16.50
C GLU A 145 -22.53 -0.99 16.96
N VAL A 146 -23.32 0.08 17.07
CA VAL A 146 -24.73 0.05 17.51
C VAL A 146 -25.68 0.20 16.31
N THR A 147 -25.28 0.94 15.28
CA THR A 147 -26.03 1.13 14.04
C THR A 147 -25.21 0.66 12.86
N GLU A 148 -25.73 -0.28 12.08
CA GLU A 148 -24.99 -0.83 10.94
C GLU A 148 -24.67 0.26 9.91
N PRO A 149 -23.46 0.26 9.34
CA PRO A 149 -23.10 1.21 8.30
C PRO A 149 -23.86 0.93 7.01
N ASN A 150 -24.24 2.00 6.32
CA ASN A 150 -24.89 1.94 5.01
C ASN A 150 -24.06 1.10 4.00
N GLU A 151 -24.71 0.36 3.11
CA GLU A 151 -24.10 -0.54 2.13
C GLU A 151 -23.00 0.14 1.30
N VAL A 152 -23.21 1.40 0.93
CA VAL A 152 -22.23 2.22 0.20
C VAL A 152 -20.93 2.41 1.00
N ARG A 153 -21.03 2.66 2.31
CA ARG A 153 -19.85 2.82 3.20
C ARG A 153 -19.09 1.50 3.34
N ASN A 154 -19.81 0.39 3.43
CA ASN A 154 -19.22 -0.94 3.47
C ASN A 154 -18.43 -1.23 2.18
N ALA A 155 -19.02 -0.94 1.01
CA ALA A 155 -18.36 -1.10 -0.28
C ALA A 155 -17.05 -0.29 -0.37
N PHE A 156 -17.04 0.98 0.06
CA PHE A 156 -15.82 1.77 0.11
C PHE A 156 -14.77 1.20 1.06
N GLY A 157 -15.19 0.69 2.23
CA GLY A 157 -14.30 0.01 3.17
C GLY A 157 -13.62 -1.20 2.54
N PHE A 158 -14.39 -2.04 1.84
CA PHE A 158 -13.86 -3.21 1.14
C PHE A 158 -12.87 -2.84 0.02
N VAL A 159 -13.18 -1.81 -0.78
CA VAL A 159 -12.28 -1.31 -1.82
C VAL A 159 -10.94 -0.84 -1.23
N LEU A 160 -10.97 -0.14 -0.09
CA LEU A 160 -9.74 0.31 0.59
C LEU A 160 -8.89 -0.86 1.11
N LEU A 161 -9.54 -1.91 1.63
CA LEU A 161 -8.86 -3.13 2.08
C LEU A 161 -8.22 -3.90 0.90
N LEU A 162 -8.91 -3.98 -0.24
CA LEU A 162 -8.35 -4.57 -1.46
C LEU A 162 -7.17 -3.78 -2.01
N LEU A 163 -7.27 -2.45 -2.01
CA LEU A 163 -6.21 -1.57 -2.47
C LEU A 163 -4.96 -1.68 -1.58
N MET A 164 -5.15 -1.80 -0.26
CA MET A 164 -4.07 -2.16 0.67
C MET A 164 -3.41 -3.48 0.30
N LEU A 165 -4.20 -4.52 0.02
CA LEU A 165 -3.69 -5.83 -0.37
C LEU A 165 -2.81 -5.73 -1.62
N PHE A 166 -3.29 -5.08 -2.68
CA PHE A 166 -2.51 -4.90 -3.93
C PHE A 166 -1.27 -4.03 -3.77
N THR A 167 -1.26 -3.15 -2.77
CA THR A 167 -0.09 -2.31 -2.50
C THR A 167 0.99 -3.11 -1.78
N LEU A 168 0.62 -3.91 -0.78
CA LEU A 168 1.57 -4.63 0.07
C LEU A 168 2.01 -5.98 -0.51
N PHE A 169 1.24 -6.56 -1.43
CA PHE A 169 1.62 -7.80 -2.08
C PHE A 169 2.63 -7.55 -3.21
N PRO A 170 3.82 -8.18 -3.15
CA PRO A 170 4.77 -8.12 -4.24
C PRO A 170 4.25 -8.89 -5.46
N LEU A 171 4.65 -8.45 -6.64
CA LEU A 171 4.33 -9.15 -7.87
C LEU A 171 5.16 -10.44 -7.93
N PRO A 172 4.55 -11.63 -8.14
CA PRO A 172 5.30 -12.87 -8.25
C PRO A 172 6.29 -12.75 -9.41
N THR A 173 7.57 -12.98 -9.13
CA THR A 173 8.71 -12.83 -10.06
C THR A 173 8.70 -13.80 -11.25
N GLY A 174 7.57 -14.47 -11.53
CA GLY A 174 7.41 -15.48 -12.58
C GLY A 174 6.52 -15.10 -13.78
N THR A 175 6.08 -13.84 -13.93
CA THR A 175 5.20 -13.42 -15.05
C THR A 175 5.80 -12.30 -15.91
N GLY A 176 7.10 -12.39 -16.18
CA GLY A 176 7.83 -11.40 -16.99
C GLY A 176 8.99 -11.99 -17.80
N ALA A 177 8.89 -13.27 -18.17
CA ALA A 177 9.71 -13.86 -19.23
C ALA A 177 8.86 -14.01 -20.49
#